data_AF-A0A1N5S895-F1
#
_entry.id   AF-A0A1N5S895-F1
#
_cell.length_a   1.000
_cell.length_b   1.000
_cell.length_c   1.000
_cell.angle_alpha   90.00
_cell.angle_beta   90.00
_cell.angle_gamma   90.00
#
_symmetry.space_group_name_H-M   'P 1'
#
loop_
_entity.id
_entity.type
_entity.pdbx_description
1 polymer ?
#
loop_
_entity_poly.entity_id
_entity_poly.type
_entity_poly.pdbx_seq_one_letter_code
_entity_poly.pdbx_strand_id
1 'polypeptide(L)'
;MNYIDKNVILCYLNKNDLNHDKAAKLWAINEPKVISKITLPELRSVLSRKTNLSEAEIEAYVEHLPDIGLQIVESDLNRVFNRASEMVFKIKMKTFGTLHISACLEINA
;
A
#
# COMPACT_ATOMS: atom_id res chain seq x y z
N MET A 1 -6.23 12.48 -4.87
CA MET A 1 -6.16 11.34 -3.94
C MET A 1 -4.75 10.83 -4.06
N ASN A 2 -4.11 10.44 -2.97
CA ASN A 2 -2.74 9.95 -3.03
C ASN A 2 -2.73 8.45 -2.79
N TYR A 3 -2.39 7.67 -3.82
CA TYR A 3 -2.18 6.24 -3.68
C TYR A 3 -0.92 5.95 -2.87
N ILE A 4 -1.08 5.22 -1.76
CA ILE A 4 0.02 4.94 -0.82
C ILE A 4 0.53 3.50 -1.01
N ASP A 5 1.80 3.36 -1.36
CA ASP A 5 2.49 2.07 -1.36
C ASP A 5 2.78 1.59 0.07
N LYS A 6 2.83 0.26 0.28
CA LYS A 6 3.09 -0.34 1.59
C LYS A 6 4.34 0.20 2.28
N ASN A 7 5.40 0.54 1.53
CA ASN A 7 6.65 1.00 2.12
C ASN A 7 6.48 2.36 2.80
N VAL A 8 5.64 3.23 2.23
CA VAL A 8 5.33 4.53 2.84
C VAL A 8 4.60 4.33 4.16
N ILE A 9 3.66 3.38 4.21
CA ILE A 9 2.92 3.02 5.44
C ILE A 9 3.89 2.52 6.52
N LEU A 10 4.76 1.58 6.17
CA LEU A 10 5.75 1.00 7.10
C LEU A 10 6.73 2.06 7.63
N CYS A 11 7.22 2.94 6.75
CA CYS A 11 8.13 4.03 7.14
C CYS A 11 7.42 5.06 8.03
N TYR A 12 6.16 5.39 7.71
CA TYR A 12 5.38 6.34 8.49
C TYR A 12 5.10 5.83 9.90
N LEU A 13 4.80 4.54 10.06
CA LEU A 13 4.49 3.97 11.37
C LEU A 13 5.73 3.66 12.22
N ASN A 14 6.86 3.33 11.60
CA ASN A 14 8.11 3.11 12.31
C ASN A 14 8.91 4.41 12.49
N LYS A 15 8.83 5.02 13.68
CA LYS A 15 9.59 6.24 14.03
C LYS A 15 11.11 6.10 13.94
N ASN A 16 11.63 4.86 13.98
CA ASN A 16 13.06 4.59 13.87
C ASN A 16 13.50 4.31 12.42
N ASP A 17 12.58 4.35 11.44
CA ASP A 17 12.93 4.17 10.03
C ASP A 17 13.69 5.39 9.48
N LEU A 18 14.76 5.15 8.74
CA LEU A 18 15.58 6.22 8.12
C LEU A 18 14.77 7.09 7.15
N ASN A 19 13.64 6.60 6.64
CA ASN A 19 12.74 7.33 5.76
C ASN A 19 11.47 7.82 6.46
N HIS A 20 11.35 7.69 7.78
CA HIS A 20 10.19 8.14 8.55
C HIS A 20 9.83 9.60 8.23
N ASP A 21 10.79 10.52 8.29
CA ASP A 21 10.55 11.94 8.02
C ASP A 21 10.08 12.21 6.59
N LYS A 22 10.53 11.41 5.61
CA LYS A 22 10.06 11.52 4.22
C LYS A 22 8.62 11.05 4.11
N ALA A 23 8.29 9.93 4.76
CA ALA A 23 6.93 9.40 4.79
C ALA A 23 5.97 10.36 5.53
N ALA A 24 6.41 10.96 6.63
CA ALA A 24 5.64 11.97 7.38
C ALA A 24 5.33 13.21 6.52
N LYS A 25 6.27 13.67 5.69
CA LYS A 25 6.02 14.77 4.73
C LYS A 25 4.96 14.40 3.69
N LEU A 26 4.99 13.17 3.16
CA LEU A 26 3.93 12.67 2.28
C LEU A 26 2.58 12.57 3.02
N TRP A 27 2.62 12.20 4.30
CA TRP A 27 1.42 12.14 5.15
C TRP A 27 0.82 13.51 5.45
N ALA A 28 1.65 14.55 5.54
CA ALA A 28 1.20 15.92 5.78
C ALA A 28 0.46 16.55 4.59
N ILE A 29 0.52 15.96 3.40
CA ILE A 29 -0.23 16.42 2.23
C ILE A 29 -1.73 16.30 2.52
N ASN A 30 -2.46 17.41 2.36
CA ASN A 30 -3.90 17.49 2.62
C ASN A 30 -4.73 16.91 1.47
N GLU A 31 -4.44 15.66 1.13
CA GLU A 31 -5.21 14.85 0.20
C GLU A 31 -5.62 13.52 0.86
N PRO A 32 -6.76 12.94 0.46
CA PRO A 32 -7.14 11.60 0.88
C PRO A 32 -6.05 10.60 0.52
N LYS A 33 -5.63 9.80 1.50
CA LYS A 33 -4.61 8.76 1.33
C LYS A 33 -5.34 7.46 1.12
N VAL A 34 -5.11 6.84 -0.03
CA VAL A 34 -5.87 5.67 -0.45
C VAL A 34 -4.94 4.48 -0.67
N ILE A 35 -5.45 3.28 -0.38
CA ILE A 35 -4.79 2.02 -0.69
C ILE A 35 -5.78 1.10 -1.39
N SER A 36 -5.32 0.25 -2.31
CA SER A 36 -6.15 -0.84 -2.81
C SER A 36 -6.03 -2.07 -1.92
N LYS A 37 -6.98 -3.01 -2.07
CA LYS A 37 -6.96 -4.31 -1.39
C LYS A 37 -5.68 -5.13 -1.63
N ILE A 38 -4.90 -4.84 -2.67
CA ILE A 38 -3.60 -5.50 -2.94
C ILE A 38 -2.58 -5.19 -1.83
N THR A 39 -2.66 -4.01 -1.23
CA THR A 39 -1.76 -3.57 -0.16
C THR A 39 -1.90 -4.41 1.11
N LEU A 40 -3.10 -4.92 1.38
CA LEU A 40 -3.41 -5.65 2.61
C LEU A 40 -2.64 -6.99 2.74
N PRO A 41 -2.67 -7.92 1.76
CA PRO A 41 -1.86 -9.12 1.82
C PRO A 41 -0.36 -8.82 1.74
N GLU A 42 0.05 -7.72 1.09
CA GLU A 42 1.45 -7.32 1.07
C GLU A 42 1.95 -6.87 2.45
N LEU A 43 1.18 -6.06 3.17
CA LEU A 43 1.51 -5.66 4.54
C LEU A 43 1.61 -6.87 5.45
N ARG A 44 0.60 -7.75 5.44
CA ARG A 44 0.62 -9.02 6.22
C ARG A 44 1.86 -9.84 5.92
N SER A 45 2.18 -10.04 4.63
CA SER A 45 3.35 -10.82 4.19
C SER A 45 4.68 -10.18 4.59
N VAL A 46 4.78 -8.84 4.63
CA VAL A 46 5.99 -8.16 5.06
C VAL A 46 6.14 -8.27 6.57
N LEU A 47 5.09 -7.96 7.33
CA LEU A 47 5.12 -7.99 8.79
C LEU A 47 5.45 -9.40 9.31
N SER A 48 4.82 -10.44 8.78
CA SER A 48 5.05 -11.82 9.21
C SER A 48 6.48 -12.33 8.96
N ARG A 49 7.18 -11.76 7.98
CA ARG A 49 8.57 -12.16 7.63
C ARG A 49 9.64 -11.26 8.24
N LYS A 50 9.29 -10.04 8.64
CA LYS A 50 10.25 -9.00 9.02
C LYS A 50 10.14 -8.58 10.48
N THR A 51 9.13 -9.06 11.18
CA THR A 51 8.88 -8.76 12.58
C THR A 51 8.64 -10.06 13.36
N ASN A 52 8.64 -9.97 14.69
CA ASN A 52 8.25 -11.07 15.56
C ASN A 52 6.79 -10.93 16.03
N LEU A 53 5.97 -10.16 15.30
CA LEU A 53 4.56 -9.99 15.61
C LEU A 53 3.82 -11.31 15.39
N SER A 54 2.92 -11.64 16.30
CA SER A 54 1.94 -12.70 16.14
C SER A 54 0.94 -12.36 15.04
N GLU A 55 0.23 -13.37 14.54
CA GLU A 55 -0.84 -13.19 13.56
C GLU A 55 -1.90 -12.18 14.05
N ALA A 56 -2.31 -12.28 15.32
CA ALA A 56 -3.29 -11.36 15.91
C ALA A 56 -2.79 -9.90 15.94
N GLU A 57 -1.51 -9.67 16.23
CA GLU A 57 -0.92 -8.33 16.18
C GLU A 57 -0.84 -7.79 14.76
N ILE A 58 -0.57 -8.65 13.77
CA ILE A 58 -0.55 -8.27 12.35
C ILE A 58 -1.96 -7.92 11.86
N GLU A 59 -2.97 -8.69 12.24
CA GLU A 59 -4.36 -8.38 11.89
C GLU A 59 -4.79 -7.06 12.52
N ALA A 60 -4.52 -6.86 13.81
CA ALA A 60 -4.79 -5.58 14.48
C ALA A 60 -4.11 -4.41 13.76
N TYR A 61 -2.85 -4.56 13.36
CA TYR A 61 -2.14 -3.54 12.58
C TYR A 61 -2.87 -3.16 11.29
N VAL A 62 -3.37 -4.15 10.55
CA VAL A 62 -4.05 -3.92 9.27
C VAL A 62 -5.46 -3.35 9.47
N GLU A 63 -6.17 -3.80 10.50
CA GLU A 63 -7.51 -3.31 10.85
C GLU A 63 -7.51 -1.85 11.29
N HIS A 64 -6.43 -1.37 11.91
CA HIS A 64 -6.29 0.01 12.39
C HIS A 64 -5.70 0.98 11.34
N LEU A 65 -5.47 0.54 10.09
CA LEU A 65 -5.04 1.46 9.01
C LEU A 65 -6.02 2.64 8.78
N PRO A 66 -7.34 2.47 8.85
CA PRO A 66 -8.29 3.59 8.74
C PRO A 66 -8.12 4.65 9.83
N ASP A 67 -7.71 4.26 11.05
CA ASP A 67 -7.56 5.16 12.18
C ASP A 67 -6.41 6.17 11.98
N ILE A 68 -5.46 5.86 11.08
CA ILE A 68 -4.37 6.76 10.68
C ILE A 68 -4.68 7.55 9.40
N GLY A 69 -5.94 7.55 8.96
CA GLY A 69 -6.42 8.33 7.81
C GLY A 69 -6.20 7.66 6.45
N LEU A 70 -5.97 6.34 6.40
CA LEU A 70 -5.96 5.59 5.15
C LEU A 70 -7.36 5.12 4.76
N GLN A 71 -7.72 5.33 3.51
CA GLN A 71 -8.96 4.81 2.94
C GLN A 71 -8.66 3.58 2.09
N ILE A 72 -9.29 2.46 2.44
CA ILE A 72 -9.22 1.24 1.63
C ILE A 72 -10.27 1.36 0.54
N VAL A 73 -9.82 1.49 -0.71
CA VAL A 73 -10.69 1.67 -1.87
C VAL A 73 -10.87 0.34 -2.59
N GLU A 74 -12.13 0.01 -2.90
CA GLU A 74 -12.47 -1.14 -3.74
C GLU A 74 -12.00 -0.93 -5.17
N SER A 75 -11.46 -1.99 -5.77
CA SER A 75 -11.03 -2.01 -7.17
C SER A 75 -11.43 -3.33 -7.79
N ASP A 76 -11.86 -3.32 -9.06
CA ASP A 76 -12.07 -4.55 -9.82
C ASP A 76 -10.71 -5.24 -10.06
N LEU A 77 -10.43 -6.26 -9.26
CA LEU A 77 -9.15 -6.97 -9.32
C LEU A 77 -8.91 -7.66 -10.67
N ASN A 78 -9.96 -8.03 -11.41
CA ASN A 78 -9.81 -8.60 -12.75
C ASN A 78 -9.30 -7.54 -13.72
N ARG A 79 -9.88 -6.33 -13.68
CA ARG A 79 -9.39 -5.20 -14.49
C ARG A 79 -7.98 -4.80 -14.11
N VAL A 80 -7.69 -4.74 -12.82
CA VAL A 80 -6.34 -4.44 -12.32
C VAL A 80 -5.32 -5.45 -12.85
N PHE A 81 -5.63 -6.75 -12.78
CA PHE A 81 -4.74 -7.80 -13.26
C PHE A 81 -4.56 -7.77 -14.78
N ASN A 82 -5.65 -7.62 -15.54
CA ASN A 82 -5.59 -7.56 -17.00
C ASN A 82 -4.75 -6.37 -17.48
N ARG A 83 -5.01 -5.17 -16.94
CA ARG A 83 -4.24 -3.95 -17.26
C ARG A 83 -2.77 -4.10 -16.83
N ALA A 84 -2.49 -4.67 -15.66
CA ALA A 84 -1.12 -4.90 -15.22
C ALA A 84 -0.35 -5.84 -16.17
N SER A 85 -1.02 -6.89 -16.65
CA SER A 85 -0.46 -7.85 -17.61
C SER A 85 -0.13 -7.20 -18.96
N GLU A 86 -0.97 -6.27 -19.44
CA GLU A 86 -0.71 -5.49 -20.66
C GLU A 86 0.45 -4.50 -20.50
N MET A 87 0.60 -3.92 -19.31
CA MET A 87 1.60 -2.88 -19.03
C MET A 87 2.98 -3.43 -18.63
N VAL A 88 3.08 -4.70 -18.21
CA VAL A 88 4.30 -5.26 -17.60
C VAL A 88 5.54 -5.08 -18.48
N PHE A 89 5.39 -5.24 -19.79
CA PHE A 89 6.48 -5.10 -20.76
C PHE A 89 6.94 -3.65 -20.95
N LYS A 90 6.06 -2.67 -20.70
CA LYS A 90 6.33 -1.24 -20.84
C LYS A 90 7.00 -0.66 -19.60
N ILE A 91 6.48 -1.01 -18.41
CA ILE A 91 6.90 -0.40 -17.14
C ILE A 91 8.18 -1.06 -16.59
N LYS A 92 8.43 -2.34 -16.92
CA LYS A 92 9.60 -3.11 -16.44
C LYS A 92 9.75 -3.13 -14.91
N MET A 93 8.63 -3.11 -14.19
CA MET A 93 8.56 -3.21 -12.73
C MET A 93 8.27 -4.64 -12.27
N LYS A 94 8.55 -4.91 -10.99
CA LYS A 94 8.14 -6.17 -10.33
C LYS A 94 6.61 -6.26 -10.33
N THR A 95 6.09 -7.49 -10.38
CA THR A 95 4.65 -7.80 -10.51
C THR A 95 3.75 -6.96 -9.61
N PHE A 96 4.03 -6.90 -8.30
CA PHE A 96 3.24 -6.13 -7.35
C PHE A 96 3.31 -4.61 -7.57
N GLY A 97 4.47 -4.09 -8.00
CA GLY A 97 4.58 -2.68 -8.40
C GLY A 97 3.70 -2.35 -9.62
N THR A 98 3.65 -3.25 -10.60
CA THR A 98 2.76 -3.12 -11.77
C THR A 98 1.28 -3.22 -11.36
N LEU A 99 0.94 -4.10 -10.42
CA LEU A 99 -0.41 -4.21 -9.87
C LEU A 99 -0.83 -2.95 -9.10
N HIS A 100 0.05 -2.35 -8.31
CA HIS A 100 -0.20 -1.09 -7.62
C HIS A 100 -0.46 0.06 -8.61
N ILE A 101 0.34 0.19 -9.67
CA ILE A 101 0.10 1.19 -10.72
C ILE A 101 -1.25 0.96 -11.40
N SER A 102 -1.55 -0.29 -11.75
CA SER A 102 -2.82 -0.64 -12.38
C SER A 102 -4.02 -0.37 -11.46
N ALA A 103 -3.88 -0.63 -10.15
CA ALA A 103 -4.88 -0.32 -9.15
C ALA A 103 -5.09 1.18 -8.97
N CYS A 104 -4.00 1.96 -8.92
CA CYS A 104 -4.01 3.43 -8.88
C CYS A 104 -4.85 4.00 -10.04
N LEU A 105 -4.60 3.50 -11.26
CA LEU A 105 -5.34 3.89 -12.46
C LEU A 105 -6.81 3.47 -12.41
N GLU A 106 -7.13 2.29 -11.87
CA GLU A 106 -8.53 1.83 -11.78
C GLU A 106 -9.35 2.64 -10.76
N ILE A 107 -8.73 3.07 -9.67
CA ILE A 107 -9.42 3.86 -8.63
C ILE A 107 -9.37 5.37 -8.89
N ASN A 108 -8.75 5.81 -10.00
CA ASN A 108 -8.53 7.22 -10.33
C ASN A 108 -7.84 8.02 -9.22
N ALA A 109 -6.81 7.43 -8.60
CA ALA A 109 -5.95 8.09 -7.62
C ALA A 109 -4.64 8.55 -8.26
#